data_AF-A0A1I3D432-F1
#
_entry.id   AF-A0A1I3D432-F1
#
_cell.length_a   1.000
_cell.length_b   1.000
_cell.length_c   1.000
_cell.angle_alpha   90.00
_cell.angle_beta   90.00
_cell.angle_gamma   90.00
#
_symmetry.space_group_name_H-M   'P 1'
#
loop_
_entity.id
_entity.type
_entity.pdbx_description
1 polymer ?
#
loop_
_entity_poly.entity_id
_entity_poly.type
_entity_poly.pdbx_seq_one_letter_code
_entity_poly.pdbx_strand_id
1 'polypeptide(L)'
;MVNDFLKKYQEELISDKIQLKEDMDLLETKINEKIKFLSLLEESNESYFKEFTPRDINAKNNEKAAEVRAILSDLNAQMDEKNQQMKFYDGRLVEITALLNNTAVINRPTYDDKNKHIVNDNNINILSNIKDSLNDIKDYIMLDPYRAKLEIDKIISSL
;
A
#
# COMPACT_ATOMS: atom_id res chain seq x y z
N MET A 1 -14.46 20.07 -14.18
CA MET A 1 -14.69 19.06 -15.25
C MET A 1 -13.49 18.16 -15.49
N VAL A 2 -12.34 18.67 -15.96
CA VAL A 2 -11.14 17.82 -16.20
C VAL A 2 -10.51 17.30 -14.90
N ASN A 3 -10.38 18.14 -13.87
CA ASN A 3 -9.85 17.71 -12.57
C ASN A 3 -10.77 16.68 -11.90
N ASP A 4 -12.09 16.89 -11.94
CA ASP A 4 -13.08 15.94 -11.42
C ASP A 4 -13.04 14.60 -12.16
N PHE A 5 -12.86 14.62 -13.48
CA PHE A 5 -12.63 13.42 -14.28
C PHE A 5 -11.35 12.68 -13.86
N LEU A 6 -10.24 13.40 -13.70
CA LEU A 6 -8.97 12.81 -13.27
C LEU A 6 -9.04 12.22 -11.86
N LYS A 7 -9.78 12.86 -10.94
CA LYS A 7 -10.04 12.31 -9.60
C LYS A 7 -10.87 11.03 -9.66
N LYS A 8 -11.96 11.04 -10.42
CA LYS A 8 -12.79 9.84 -10.59
C LYS A 8 -11.98 8.68 -11.20
N TYR A 9 -11.19 8.98 -12.21
CA TYR A 9 -10.31 7.98 -12.83
C TYR A 9 -9.22 7.48 -11.87
N GLN A 10 -8.69 8.34 -11.00
CA GLN A 10 -7.77 7.94 -9.93
C GLN A 10 -8.45 6.96 -8.94
N GLU A 11 -9.69 7.27 -8.53
CA GLU A 11 -10.47 6.40 -7.64
C GLU A 11 -10.74 5.03 -8.27
N GLU A 12 -11.11 4.98 -9.56
CA GLU A 12 -11.28 3.73 -10.32
C GLU A 12 -9.98 2.90 -10.32
N LEU A 13 -8.84 3.52 -10.63
CA LEU A 13 -7.54 2.81 -10.61
C LEU A 13 -7.13 2.32 -9.21
N ILE A 14 -7.48 3.07 -8.16
CA ILE A 14 -7.23 2.63 -6.78
C ILE A 14 -8.10 1.41 -6.47
N SER A 15 -9.38 1.43 -6.88
CA SER A 15 -10.29 0.29 -6.71
C SER A 15 -9.78 -0.96 -7.42
N ASP A 16 -9.39 -0.83 -8.69
CA ASP A 16 -8.85 -1.93 -9.49
C ASP A 16 -7.55 -2.49 -8.88
N LYS A 17 -6.70 -1.60 -8.35
CA LYS A 17 -5.47 -1.99 -7.66
C LYS A 17 -5.75 -2.76 -6.36
N ILE A 18 -6.77 -2.37 -5.60
CA ILE A 18 -7.18 -3.08 -4.38
C ILE A 18 -7.70 -4.48 -4.74
N GLN A 19 -8.58 -4.58 -5.73
CA GLN A 19 -9.09 -5.87 -6.19
C GLN A 19 -7.96 -6.78 -6.69
N LEU A 20 -7.02 -6.23 -7.45
CA LEU A 20 -5.84 -6.95 -7.92
C LEU A 20 -5.00 -7.47 -6.74
N LYS A 21 -4.87 -6.68 -5.67
CA LYS A 21 -4.15 -7.10 -4.47
C LYS A 21 -4.84 -8.27 -3.76
N GLU A 22 -6.16 -8.23 -3.62
CA GLU A 22 -6.93 -9.33 -3.04
C GLU A 22 -6.78 -10.63 -3.85
N ASP A 23 -6.79 -10.52 -5.18
CA ASP A 23 -6.54 -11.66 -6.08
C ASP A 23 -5.12 -12.23 -5.90
N MET A 24 -4.12 -11.35 -5.71
CA MET A 24 -2.74 -11.76 -5.44
C MET A 24 -2.61 -12.46 -4.08
N ASP A 25 -3.24 -11.94 -3.02
CA ASP A 25 -3.22 -12.56 -1.68
C ASP A 25 -3.85 -13.96 -1.70
N LEU A 26 -4.95 -14.13 -2.46
CA LEU A 26 -5.58 -15.43 -2.68
C LEU A 26 -4.64 -16.37 -3.45
N LEU A 27 -3.96 -15.87 -4.47
CA LEU A 27 -3.01 -16.65 -5.27
C LEU A 27 -1.80 -17.09 -4.44
N GLU A 28 -1.27 -16.20 -3.60
CA GLU A 28 -0.18 -16.51 -2.66
C GLU A 28 -0.59 -17.63 -1.69
N THR A 29 -1.81 -17.55 -1.16
CA THR A 29 -2.36 -18.60 -0.29
C THR A 29 -2.38 -19.95 -1.02
N LYS A 30 -2.86 -20.00 -2.27
CA LYS A 30 -2.86 -21.22 -3.09
C LYS A 30 -1.45 -21.75 -3.33
N ILE A 31 -0.48 -20.89 -3.63
CA ILE A 31 0.92 -21.28 -3.82
C ILE A 31 1.47 -21.90 -2.53
N ASN A 32 1.27 -21.26 -1.39
CA ASN A 32 1.71 -21.75 -0.09
C ASN A 32 1.10 -23.11 0.28
N GLU A 33 -0.19 -23.31 0.00
CA GLU A 33 -0.85 -24.61 0.18
C GLU A 33 -0.23 -25.69 -0.72
N LYS A 34 0.05 -25.38 -1.98
CA LYS A 34 0.65 -26.32 -2.92
C LYS A 34 2.10 -26.67 -2.56
N ILE A 35 2.88 -25.72 -2.06
CA ILE A 35 4.24 -25.96 -1.54
C ILE A 35 4.17 -26.91 -0.34
N LYS A 36 3.27 -26.66 0.62
CA LYS A 36 3.08 -27.56 1.78
C LYS A 36 2.66 -28.96 1.33
N PHE A 37 1.75 -29.06 0.37
CA PHE A 37 1.31 -30.35 -0.17
C PHE A 37 2.46 -31.10 -0.85
N LEU A 38 3.32 -30.40 -1.60
CA LEU A 38 4.51 -31.00 -2.20
C LEU A 38 5.48 -31.52 -1.13
N SER A 39 5.76 -30.74 -0.08
CA SER A 39 6.61 -31.16 1.05
C SER A 39 6.10 -32.45 1.68
N LEU A 40 4.80 -32.55 1.93
CA LEU A 40 4.19 -33.75 2.50
C LEU A 40 4.35 -34.99 1.60
N LEU A 41 4.22 -34.81 0.28
CA LEU A 41 4.43 -35.91 -0.67
C LEU A 41 5.89 -36.36 -0.69
N GLU A 42 6.85 -35.43 -0.62
CA GLU A 42 8.28 -35.71 -0.63
C GLU A 42 8.73 -36.38 0.68
N GLU A 43 8.30 -35.86 1.84
CA GLU A 43 8.57 -36.44 3.16
C GLU A 43 8.02 -37.87 3.28
N SER A 44 6.83 -38.13 2.75
CA SER A 44 6.24 -39.48 2.74
C SER A 44 7.06 -40.48 1.91
N ASN A 45 7.79 -39.98 0.91
CA ASN A 45 8.63 -40.78 0.02
C ASN A 45 10.11 -40.88 0.48
N GLU A 46 10.55 -40.06 1.43
CA GLU A 46 11.90 -40.09 2.03
C GLU A 46 11.98 -40.84 3.37
N SER A 47 10.85 -41.25 3.94
CA SER A 47 10.81 -42.05 5.16
C SER A 47 11.69 -43.30 5.07
N TYR A 48 12.34 -43.68 6.18
CA TYR A 48 13.16 -44.90 6.34
C TYR A 48 12.46 -46.20 5.88
N PHE A 49 11.14 -46.16 5.66
CA PHE A 49 10.31 -47.26 5.16
C PHE A 49 10.09 -47.23 3.64
N LYS A 50 10.84 -46.45 2.86
CA LYS A 50 10.69 -46.40 1.39
C LYS A 50 10.79 -47.78 0.73
N GLU A 51 11.66 -48.65 1.23
CA GLU A 51 11.81 -50.05 0.78
C GLU A 51 10.63 -50.95 1.18
N PHE A 52 9.87 -50.55 2.20
CA PHE A 52 8.67 -51.23 2.69
C PHE A 52 7.37 -50.60 2.18
N THR A 53 7.44 -49.48 1.47
CA THR A 53 6.27 -48.81 0.90
C THR A 53 5.89 -49.51 -0.41
N PRO A 54 4.63 -49.94 -0.60
CA PRO A 54 4.20 -50.56 -1.85
C PRO A 54 4.58 -49.71 -3.07
N ARG A 55 5.15 -50.36 -4.09
CA ARG A 55 5.65 -49.68 -5.30
C ARG A 55 4.57 -48.82 -5.97
N ASP A 56 3.32 -49.29 -5.95
CA ASP A 56 2.17 -48.58 -6.52
C ASP A 56 1.88 -47.24 -5.82
N ILE A 57 2.08 -47.19 -4.50
CA ILE A 57 1.86 -45.98 -3.69
C ILE A 57 2.97 -44.96 -3.96
N ASN A 58 4.23 -45.42 -4.01
CA ASN A 58 5.38 -44.56 -4.28
C ASN A 58 5.32 -43.97 -5.71
N ALA A 59 4.97 -44.79 -6.70
CA ALA A 59 4.78 -44.32 -8.08
C ALA A 59 3.68 -43.25 -8.17
N LYS A 60 2.53 -43.47 -7.53
CA LYS A 60 1.42 -42.51 -7.48
C LYS A 60 1.79 -41.20 -6.78
N ASN A 61 2.56 -41.27 -5.69
CA ASN A 61 3.03 -40.07 -4.97
C ASN A 61 4.00 -39.25 -5.83
N ASN A 62 4.91 -39.91 -6.56
CA ASN A 62 5.84 -39.22 -7.47
C ASN A 62 5.13 -38.57 -8.66
N GLU A 63 4.16 -39.25 -9.25
CA GLU A 63 3.32 -38.70 -10.32
C GLU A 63 2.57 -37.45 -9.83
N LYS A 64 1.97 -37.55 -8.63
CA LYS A 64 1.25 -36.42 -8.03
C LYS A 64 2.17 -35.27 -7.64
N ALA A 65 3.38 -35.55 -7.19
CA ALA A 65 4.39 -34.52 -6.94
C ALA A 65 4.79 -33.80 -8.23
N ALA A 66 4.94 -34.52 -9.35
CA ALA A 66 5.21 -33.91 -10.66
C ALA A 66 4.05 -33.01 -11.13
N GLU A 67 2.80 -33.46 -10.97
CA GLU A 67 1.61 -32.65 -11.25
C GLU A 67 1.59 -31.36 -10.42
N VAL A 68 1.85 -31.47 -9.10
CA VAL A 68 1.87 -30.32 -8.19
C VAL A 68 2.98 -29.33 -8.56
N ARG A 69 4.15 -29.80 -9.01
CA ARG A 69 5.22 -28.91 -9.51
C ARG A 69 4.81 -28.16 -10.77
N ALA A 70 4.12 -28.81 -11.70
CA ALA A 70 3.59 -28.14 -12.90
C ALA A 70 2.56 -27.06 -12.54
N ILE A 71 1.63 -27.38 -11.62
CA ILE A 71 0.64 -26.43 -11.11
C ILE A 71 1.32 -25.24 -10.41
N LEU A 72 2.36 -25.49 -9.60
CA LEU A 72 3.14 -24.42 -8.95
C LEU A 72 3.83 -23.51 -9.97
N SER A 73 4.38 -24.08 -11.05
CA SER A 73 4.97 -23.27 -12.12
C SER A 73 3.95 -22.35 -12.77
N ASP A 74 2.74 -22.85 -13.02
CA ASP A 74 1.65 -22.06 -13.60
C ASP A 74 1.14 -20.97 -12.65
N LEU A 75 0.93 -21.30 -11.37
CA LEU A 75 0.53 -20.35 -10.34
C LEU A 75 1.57 -19.22 -10.15
N ASN A 76 2.86 -19.55 -10.19
CA ASN A 76 3.93 -18.55 -10.12
C ASN A 76 3.95 -17.64 -11.36
N ALA A 77 3.72 -18.20 -12.56
CA ALA A 77 3.61 -17.39 -13.77
C ALA A 77 2.41 -16.41 -13.70
N GLN A 78 1.27 -16.87 -13.17
CA GLN A 78 0.12 -15.99 -12.91
C GLN A 78 0.47 -14.90 -11.89
N MET A 79 1.23 -15.23 -10.84
CA MET A 79 1.68 -14.25 -9.84
C MET A 79 2.59 -13.20 -10.45
N ASP A 80 3.51 -13.59 -11.34
CA ASP A 80 4.37 -12.67 -12.07
C ASP A 80 3.58 -11.72 -12.97
N GLU A 81 2.55 -12.23 -13.66
CA GLU A 81 1.65 -11.40 -14.46
C GLU A 81 0.91 -10.37 -13.59
N LYS A 82 0.36 -10.79 -12.45
CA LYS A 82 -0.34 -9.89 -11.51
C LYS A 82 0.61 -8.84 -10.92
N ASN A 83 1.86 -9.20 -10.63
CA ASN A 83 2.90 -8.26 -10.22
C ASN A 83 3.22 -7.21 -11.30
N GLN A 84 3.21 -7.58 -12.58
CA GLN A 84 3.37 -6.62 -13.68
C GLN A 84 2.17 -5.68 -13.77
N GLN A 85 0.95 -6.20 -13.62
CA GLN A 85 -0.27 -5.39 -13.56
C GLN A 85 -0.23 -4.40 -12.39
N MET A 86 0.24 -4.83 -11.22
CA MET A 86 0.42 -3.96 -10.05
C MET A 86 1.36 -2.79 -10.33
N LYS A 87 2.52 -3.07 -10.94
CA LYS A 87 3.49 -2.04 -11.34
C LYS A 87 2.90 -1.06 -12.36
N PHE A 88 2.06 -1.56 -13.27
CA PHE A 88 1.35 -0.70 -14.23
C PHE A 88 0.41 0.27 -13.52
N TYR A 89 -0.43 -0.22 -12.59
CA TYR A 89 -1.31 0.63 -11.80
C TYR A 89 -0.53 1.65 -10.95
N ASP A 90 0.59 1.25 -10.34
CA ASP A 90 1.46 2.15 -9.60
C ASP A 90 2.00 3.29 -10.47
N GLY A 91 2.54 2.96 -11.65
CA GLY A 91 3.02 3.95 -12.60
C GLY A 91 1.91 4.90 -13.04
N ARG A 92 0.73 4.36 -13.36
CA ARG A 92 -0.41 5.15 -13.80
C ARG A 92 -0.94 6.09 -12.72
N LEU A 93 -0.97 5.65 -11.46
CA LEU A 93 -1.37 6.48 -10.33
C LEU A 93 -0.39 7.63 -10.10
N VAL A 94 0.92 7.39 -10.26
CA VAL A 94 1.94 8.46 -10.19
C VAL A 94 1.72 9.51 -11.28
N GLU A 95 1.46 9.07 -12.52
CA GLU A 95 1.16 9.98 -13.65
C GLU A 95 -0.07 10.84 -13.37
N ILE A 96 -1.19 10.24 -12.93
CA ILE A 96 -2.41 11.00 -12.63
C ILE A 96 -2.19 11.97 -11.48
N THR A 97 -1.48 11.55 -10.43
CA THR A 97 -1.15 12.43 -9.30
C THR A 97 -0.33 13.64 -9.77
N ALA A 98 0.64 13.44 -10.66
CA ALA A 98 1.40 14.52 -11.25
C ALA A 98 0.52 15.47 -12.10
N LEU A 99 -0.40 14.92 -12.91
CA LEU A 99 -1.35 15.72 -13.68
C LEU A 99 -2.28 16.54 -12.80
N LEU A 100 -2.83 15.95 -11.73
CA LEU A 100 -3.67 16.64 -10.76
C LEU A 100 -2.92 17.80 -10.09
N ASN A 101 -1.67 17.58 -9.67
CA ASN A 101 -0.83 18.62 -9.08
C ASN A 101 -0.52 19.76 -10.07
N ASN A 102 -0.23 19.44 -11.33
CA ASN A 102 0.03 20.45 -12.36
C ASN A 102 -1.23 21.28 -12.68
N THR A 103 -2.42 20.68 -12.71
CA THR A 103 -3.67 21.44 -12.89
C THR A 103 -3.96 22.37 -11.70
N ALA A 104 -3.51 22.04 -10.49
CA ALA A 104 -3.63 22.91 -9.32
C ALA A 104 -2.73 24.16 -9.41
N VAL A 105 -1.60 24.08 -10.13
CA VAL A 105 -0.72 25.24 -10.40
C VAL A 105 -1.32 26.16 -11.45
N ILE A 106 -1.95 25.61 -12.51
CA ILE A 106 -2.54 26.38 -13.61
C ILE A 106 -3.82 27.12 -13.19
N ASN A 107 -4.56 26.61 -12.20
CA ASN A 107 -5.74 27.27 -11.66
C ASN A 107 -5.45 28.34 -10.59
N ARG A 108 -4.18 28.66 -10.31
CA ARG A 108 -3.86 29.91 -9.61
C ARG A 108 -4.06 31.05 -10.61
N PRO A 109 -4.87 32.08 -10.32
CA PRO A 109 -4.87 33.27 -11.15
C PRO A 109 -3.43 33.79 -11.19
N THR A 110 -2.81 33.78 -12.37
CA THR A 110 -1.55 34.48 -12.62
C THR A 110 -1.85 35.96 -12.44
N TYR A 111 -1.65 36.47 -11.23
CA TYR A 111 -1.50 37.89 -11.03
C TYR A 111 -0.16 38.26 -11.64
N ASP A 112 -0.23 38.96 -12.77
CA ASP A 112 0.93 39.59 -13.39
C ASP A 112 1.68 40.44 -12.37
N ASP A 113 2.99 40.24 -12.42
CA ASP A 113 4.01 40.68 -11.49
C ASP A 113 4.25 42.19 -11.62
N LYS A 114 3.52 43.00 -10.86
CA LYS A 114 3.90 44.39 -10.51
C LYS A 114 3.33 44.78 -9.15
N ASN A 115 3.86 44.24 -8.05
CA ASN A 115 3.90 44.89 -6.74
C ASN A 115 4.76 44.06 -5.78
N LYS A 116 6.07 44.32 -5.77
CA LYS A 116 6.93 43.99 -4.62
C LYS A 116 6.43 44.79 -3.40
N HIS A 117 6.46 44.12 -2.24
CA HIS A 117 6.13 44.61 -0.89
C HIS A 117 4.64 44.79 -0.57
N ILE A 118 4.05 43.78 0.09
CA ILE A 118 3.84 43.73 1.55
C ILE A 118 3.60 42.25 1.89
N VAL A 119 4.63 41.60 2.44
CA VAL A 119 4.51 40.29 3.07
C VAL A 119 3.75 40.52 4.37
N ASN A 120 2.67 39.77 4.59
CA ASN A 120 1.89 39.83 5.82
C ASN A 120 2.64 39.04 6.93
N ASP A 121 3.75 39.61 7.42
CA ASP A 121 4.68 39.02 8.40
C ASP A 121 3.98 38.57 9.70
N ASN A 122 2.84 39.18 10.02
CA ASN A 122 2.09 38.88 11.24
C ASN A 122 1.48 37.46 11.22
N ASN A 123 1.02 36.97 10.08
CA ASN A 123 0.38 35.65 10.00
C ASN A 123 1.40 34.50 10.10
N ILE A 124 2.62 34.72 9.60
CA ILE A 124 3.70 33.73 9.65
C ILE A 124 4.20 33.58 11.10
N ASN A 125 4.34 34.70 11.83
CA ASN A 125 4.74 34.71 13.23
C ASN A 125 3.68 34.10 14.18
N ILE A 126 2.40 34.29 13.90
CA ILE A 126 1.32 33.64 14.68
C ILE A 126 1.38 32.11 14.50
N LEU A 127 1.57 31.66 13.26
CA LEU A 127 1.63 30.22 12.96
C LEU A 127 2.87 29.54 13.57
N SER A 128 4.01 30.21 13.61
CA SER A 128 5.21 29.68 14.29
C SER A 128 4.99 29.56 15.80
N ASN A 129 4.40 30.58 16.43
CA ASN A 129 4.15 30.58 17.87
C ASN A 129 3.16 29.48 18.31
N ILE A 130 2.13 29.22 17.49
CA ILE A 130 1.20 28.11 17.73
C ILE A 130 1.91 26.76 17.61
N LYS A 131 2.78 26.61 16.60
CA LYS A 131 3.53 25.38 16.38
C LYS A 131 4.47 25.06 17.55
N ASP A 132 5.13 26.06 18.10
CA ASP A 132 6.03 25.89 19.24
C ASP A 132 5.23 25.52 20.50
N SER A 133 4.09 26.20 20.74
CA SER A 133 3.20 25.89 21.86
C SER A 133 2.62 24.46 21.81
N LEU A 134 2.30 23.97 20.61
CA LEU A 134 1.82 22.60 20.41
C LEU A 134 2.92 21.54 20.61
N ASN A 135 4.18 21.87 20.27
CA ASN A 135 5.31 20.99 20.54
C ASN A 135 5.58 20.88 22.04
N ASP A 136 5.47 21.98 22.79
CA ASP A 136 5.62 21.94 24.25
C ASP A 136 4.54 21.06 24.89
N ILE A 137 3.26 21.19 24.45
CA ILE A 137 2.15 20.36 24.93
C ILE A 137 2.37 18.88 24.67
N LYS A 138 2.95 18.54 23.51
CA LYS A 138 3.21 17.15 23.12
C LYS A 138 4.14 16.42 24.09
N ASP A 139 5.07 17.13 24.73
CA ASP A 139 6.05 16.51 25.63
C ASP A 139 5.45 16.11 26.98
N TYR A 140 4.41 16.79 27.45
CA TYR A 140 3.77 16.50 28.75
C TYR A 140 2.35 15.94 28.66
N ILE A 141 1.78 15.78 27.46
CA ILE A 141 0.42 15.24 27.27
C ILE A 141 0.22 13.85 27.89
N MET A 142 1.28 13.04 27.94
CA MET A 142 1.25 11.70 28.54
C MET A 142 1.41 11.73 30.06
N LEU A 143 2.04 12.78 30.62
CA LEU A 143 2.25 12.94 32.07
C LEU A 143 1.08 13.68 32.75
N ASP A 144 0.50 14.69 32.09
CA ASP A 144 -0.63 15.46 32.60
C ASP A 144 -1.63 15.78 31.47
N PRO A 145 -2.58 14.87 31.20
CA PRO A 145 -3.55 15.03 30.12
C PRO A 145 -4.59 16.12 30.40
N TYR A 146 -4.86 16.45 31.67
CA TYR A 146 -5.84 17.47 32.03
C TYR A 146 -5.30 18.87 31.76
N ARG A 147 -4.02 19.11 32.10
CA ARG A 147 -3.34 20.37 31.79
C ARG A 147 -3.15 20.56 30.28
N ALA A 148 -2.76 19.50 29.56
CA ALA A 148 -2.62 19.55 28.11
C ALA A 148 -3.93 19.96 27.43
N LYS A 149 -5.07 19.42 27.89
CA LYS A 149 -6.39 19.81 27.38
C LYS A 149 -6.69 21.30 27.58
N LEU A 150 -6.42 21.84 28.77
CA LEU A 150 -6.65 23.26 29.07
C LEU A 150 -5.79 24.20 28.22
N GLU A 151 -4.53 23.85 27.97
CA GLU A 151 -3.66 24.67 27.11
C GLU A 151 -4.07 24.58 25.63
N ILE A 152 -4.51 23.42 25.15
CA ILE A 152 -5.10 23.27 23.81
C ILE A 152 -6.37 24.12 23.67
N ASP A 153 -7.27 24.10 24.67
CA ASP A 153 -8.51 24.88 24.64
C ASP A 153 -8.23 26.40 24.62
N LYS A 154 -7.14 26.86 25.28
CA LYS A 154 -6.68 28.26 25.20
C LYS A 154 -6.14 28.62 23.82
N ILE A 155 -5.36 27.74 23.18
CA ILE A 155 -4.85 27.95 21.82
C ILE A 155 -6.01 28.03 20.83
N ILE A 156 -7.01 27.15 20.96
CA ILE A 156 -8.22 27.15 20.13
C ILE A 156 -9.03 28.44 20.32
N SER A 157 -9.12 28.95 21.56
CA SER A 157 -9.83 30.20 21.86
C SER A 157 -9.08 31.45 21.40
N SER A 158 -7.78 31.35 21.14
CA SER A 158 -6.92 32.45 20.67
C SER A 158 -6.84 32.55 19.14
N LEU A 159 -7.39 31.56 18.42
CA LEU A 159 -7.43 31.47 16.97
C LEU A 159 -8.71 32.12 16.41
#